data_AF-A0A387FZY9-F1
#
_entry.id   AF-A0A387FZY9-F1
#
_cell.length_a   1.000
_cell.length_b   1.000
_cell.length_c   1.000
_cell.angle_alpha   90.00
_cell.angle_beta   90.00
_cell.angle_gamma   90.00
#
_symmetry.space_group_name_H-M   'P 1'
#
loop_
_entity.id
_entity.type
_entity.pdbx_description
1 polymer ?
#
loop_
_entity_poly.entity_id
_entity_poly.type
_entity_poly.pdbx_seq_one_letter_code
_entity_poly.pdbx_strand_id
1 'polypeptide(L)'
;MKSKIILATATIIAGCLVASSALAISDKQFLSDAIKGDNAEITLGQLAAQKGRSDGVRSFGQTLVTDHRKAKDEATALAAALEVNVSGGVAGEAQQELDKLQHLTGSDFDKEFVSFMVTEHEKAIAEFKQKASEGNRQVPELAAKALPTLQNHLQLAQSLSGH
;
A
#
# COMPACT_ATOMS: atom_id res chain seq x y z
N MET A 1 -76.24 3.41 1.99
CA MET A 1 -75.98 3.58 3.45
C MET A 1 -74.87 2.63 3.87
N LYS A 2 -73.89 3.19 4.62
CA LYS A 2 -72.91 2.54 5.52
C LYS A 2 -71.61 2.00 4.89
N SER A 3 -70.58 2.84 5.08
CA SER A 3 -69.14 2.57 5.13
C SER A 3 -68.76 1.26 5.81
N LYS A 4 -67.58 0.71 5.45
CA LYS A 4 -66.49 0.46 6.41
C LYS A 4 -65.13 0.63 5.75
N ILE A 5 -64.37 1.58 6.30
CA ILE A 5 -62.93 1.76 6.14
C ILE A 5 -62.26 0.60 6.89
N ILE A 6 -61.33 -0.12 6.24
CA ILE A 6 -60.40 -1.01 6.93
C ILE A 6 -58.99 -0.53 6.63
N LEU A 7 -58.38 -0.05 7.70
CA LEU A 7 -56.99 0.32 7.89
C LEU A 7 -56.14 -0.95 7.82
N ALA A 8 -55.15 -1.02 6.92
CA ALA A 8 -54.17 -2.10 6.91
C ALA A 8 -52.76 -1.54 6.67
N THR A 9 -52.05 -1.40 7.78
CA THR A 9 -50.60 -1.54 7.99
C THR A 9 -49.67 -1.22 6.82
N ALA A 10 -49.01 -0.06 6.91
CA ALA A 10 -47.85 0.27 6.09
C ALA A 10 -46.66 -0.64 6.47
N THR A 11 -46.21 -1.45 5.52
CA THR A 11 -44.97 -2.21 5.59
C THR A 11 -43.79 -1.22 5.54
N ILE A 12 -43.06 -1.06 6.64
CA ILE A 12 -41.76 -0.38 6.62
C ILE A 12 -40.77 -1.37 5.98
N ILE A 13 -40.54 -1.23 4.68
CA ILE A 13 -39.39 -1.85 4.01
C ILE A 13 -38.17 -1.11 4.53
N ALA A 14 -37.45 -1.73 5.47
CA ALA A 14 -36.14 -1.27 5.88
C ALA A 14 -35.22 -1.27 4.64
N GLY A 15 -34.99 -0.08 4.09
CA GLY A 15 -33.99 0.13 3.06
C GLY A 15 -32.62 -0.17 3.63
N CYS A 16 -32.12 -1.39 3.39
CA CYS A 16 -30.69 -1.63 3.45
C CYS A 16 -30.08 -0.88 2.26
N LEU A 17 -29.73 0.38 2.50
CA LEU A 17 -28.80 1.12 1.65
C LEU A 17 -27.44 0.46 1.84
N VAL A 18 -27.19 -0.64 1.13
CA VAL A 18 -25.83 -1.05 0.77
C VAL A 18 -25.29 0.02 -0.16
N ALA A 19 -24.72 1.06 0.44
CA ALA A 19 -24.01 2.10 -0.28
C ALA A 19 -22.81 1.47 -1.01
N SER A 20 -22.84 1.61 -2.33
CA SER A 20 -21.85 1.32 -3.37
C SER A 20 -20.48 0.76 -2.93
N SER A 21 -20.31 -0.56 -3.04
CA SER A 21 -19.02 -1.25 -3.00
C SER A 21 -18.45 -1.50 -4.42
N ALA A 22 -18.57 -0.53 -5.33
CA ALA A 22 -18.17 -0.71 -6.73
C ALA A 22 -16.68 -0.47 -7.02
N LEU A 23 -15.85 -0.09 -6.04
CA LEU A 23 -14.44 0.29 -6.25
C LEU A 23 -13.47 -0.17 -5.13
N ALA A 24 -13.91 -0.99 -4.16
CA ALA A 24 -13.02 -1.45 -3.09
C ALA A 24 -12.14 -2.62 -3.58
N ILE A 25 -10.81 -2.51 -3.40
CA ILE A 25 -9.87 -3.59 -3.71
C ILE A 25 -10.20 -4.79 -2.81
N SER A 26 -10.30 -5.99 -3.36
CA SER A 26 -10.53 -7.18 -2.54
C SER A 26 -9.37 -7.43 -1.58
N ASP A 27 -9.61 -8.05 -0.43
CA ASP A 27 -8.53 -8.41 0.52
C ASP A 27 -7.43 -9.26 -0.11
N LYS A 28 -7.82 -10.21 -0.97
CA LYS A 28 -6.89 -11.05 -1.72
C LYS A 28 -5.99 -10.22 -2.64
N GLN A 29 -6.59 -9.28 -3.37
CA GLN A 29 -5.84 -8.39 -4.25
C GLN A 29 -4.94 -7.45 -3.45
N PHE A 30 -5.45 -6.85 -2.37
CA PHE A 30 -4.66 -5.98 -1.50
C PHE A 30 -3.45 -6.69 -0.92
N LEU A 31 -3.59 -7.91 -0.40
CA LEU A 31 -2.46 -8.69 0.11
C LEU A 31 -1.45 -9.03 -0.98
N SER A 32 -1.93 -9.42 -2.16
CA SER A 32 -1.06 -9.66 -3.32
C SER A 32 -0.25 -8.41 -3.68
N ASP A 33 -0.92 -7.26 -3.76
CA ASP A 33 -0.32 -6.01 -4.20
C ASP A 33 0.64 -5.45 -3.14
N ALA A 34 0.28 -5.54 -1.85
CA ALA A 34 1.16 -5.19 -0.73
C ALA A 34 2.45 -6.01 -0.73
N ILE A 35 2.37 -7.35 -0.89
CA ILE A 35 3.55 -8.22 -0.93
C ILE A 35 4.44 -7.92 -2.14
N LYS A 36 3.85 -7.57 -3.29
CA LYS A 36 4.61 -7.15 -4.48
C LYS A 36 5.25 -5.79 -4.29
N GLY A 37 4.56 -4.85 -3.64
CA GLY A 37 5.09 -3.56 -3.22
C GLY A 37 6.29 -3.73 -2.28
N ASP A 38 6.19 -4.59 -1.27
CA ASP A 38 7.31 -4.87 -0.38
C ASP A 38 8.51 -5.47 -1.12
N ASN A 39 8.30 -6.39 -2.07
CA ASN A 39 9.39 -6.91 -2.90
C ASN A 39 10.08 -5.81 -3.74
N ALA A 40 9.30 -4.86 -4.26
CA ALA A 40 9.82 -3.71 -5.00
C ALA A 40 10.69 -2.81 -4.11
N GLU A 41 10.14 -2.39 -2.97
CA GLU A 41 10.79 -1.53 -1.98
C GLU A 41 12.09 -2.17 -1.44
N ILE A 42 12.10 -3.48 -1.19
CA ILE A 42 13.32 -4.21 -0.81
C ILE A 42 14.36 -4.15 -1.93
N THR A 43 13.96 -4.35 -3.18
CA THR A 43 14.90 -4.37 -4.32
C THR A 43 15.47 -2.99 -4.61
N LEU A 44 14.60 -1.97 -4.65
CA LEU A 44 14.99 -0.58 -4.85
C LEU A 44 15.82 -0.06 -3.67
N GLY A 45 15.46 -0.40 -2.44
CA GLY A 45 16.22 -0.06 -1.24
C GLY A 45 17.62 -0.67 -1.23
N GLN A 46 17.78 -1.92 -1.69
CA GLN A 46 19.10 -2.53 -1.88
C GLN A 46 19.95 -1.76 -2.90
N LEU A 47 19.34 -1.38 -4.03
CA LEU A 47 20.02 -0.60 -5.05
C LEU A 47 20.44 0.78 -4.51
N ALA A 48 19.58 1.46 -3.77
CA ALA A 48 19.87 2.75 -3.15
C ALA A 48 20.97 2.66 -2.08
N ALA A 49 20.95 1.62 -1.24
CA ALA A 49 22.01 1.37 -0.27
C ALA A 49 23.38 1.17 -0.94
N GLN A 50 23.41 0.58 -2.14
CA GLN A 50 24.64 0.31 -2.89
C GLN A 50 25.11 1.50 -3.74
N LYS A 51 24.20 2.15 -4.47
CA LYS A 51 24.51 3.14 -5.51
C LYS A 51 24.25 4.59 -5.09
N GLY A 52 23.51 4.80 -4.00
CA GLY A 52 23.18 6.13 -3.50
C GLY A 52 24.45 6.97 -3.31
N ARG A 53 24.43 8.21 -3.79
CA ARG A 53 25.56 9.13 -3.72
C ARG A 53 25.67 9.75 -2.32
N SER A 54 24.55 10.18 -1.75
CA SER A 54 24.48 10.73 -0.41
C SER A 54 24.37 9.65 0.67
N ASP A 55 24.84 9.95 1.88
CA ASP A 55 24.61 9.09 3.05
C ASP A 55 23.13 8.95 3.37
N GLY A 56 22.34 10.01 3.12
CA GLY A 56 20.89 10.02 3.30
C GLY A 56 20.18 8.98 2.43
N VAL A 57 20.45 8.95 1.12
CA VAL A 57 19.85 7.96 0.21
C VAL A 57 20.29 6.54 0.55
N ARG A 58 21.58 6.33 0.88
CA ARG A 58 22.07 5.00 1.28
C ARG A 58 21.38 4.50 2.56
N SER A 59 21.27 5.36 3.56
CA SER A 59 20.62 5.04 4.84
C SER A 59 19.13 4.80 4.65
N PHE A 60 18.46 5.62 3.84
CA PHE A 60 17.05 5.43 3.54
C PHE A 60 16.79 4.10 2.82
N GLY A 61 17.64 3.71 1.86
CA GLY A 61 17.56 2.39 1.22
C GLY A 61 17.68 1.22 2.22
N GLN A 62 18.53 1.34 3.25
CA GLN A 62 18.64 0.33 4.31
C GLN A 62 17.40 0.27 5.20
N THR A 63 16.80 1.43 5.52
CA THR A 63 15.52 1.52 6.24
C THR A 63 14.42 0.79 5.48
N LEU A 64 14.25 1.08 4.19
CA LEU A 64 13.24 0.42 3.35
C LEU A 64 13.41 -1.10 3.36
N VAL A 65 14.63 -1.59 3.15
CA VAL A 65 14.92 -3.03 3.16
C VAL A 65 14.52 -3.68 4.49
N THR A 66 14.77 -3.02 5.61
CA THR A 66 14.48 -3.56 6.94
C THR A 66 12.99 -3.61 7.21
N ASP A 67 12.31 -2.48 6.97
CA ASP A 67 10.90 -2.32 7.31
C ASP A 67 10.00 -3.14 6.36
N HIS A 68 10.28 -3.13 5.06
CA HIS A 68 9.49 -3.87 4.08
C HIS A 68 9.70 -5.39 4.16
N ARG A 69 10.86 -5.87 4.64
CA ARG A 69 11.01 -7.31 4.95
C ARG A 69 10.05 -7.73 6.05
N LYS A 70 9.97 -6.94 7.12
CA LYS A 70 9.05 -7.21 8.22
C LYS A 70 7.59 -7.12 7.77
N ALA A 71 7.23 -6.09 7.02
CA ALA A 71 5.88 -5.92 6.47
C ALA A 71 5.48 -7.10 5.57
N LYS A 72 6.40 -7.52 4.69
CA LYS A 72 6.21 -8.67 3.81
C LYS A 72 5.97 -9.96 4.58
N ASP A 73 6.76 -10.21 5.62
CA ASP A 73 6.63 -11.43 6.42
C ASP A 73 5.25 -11.48 7.10
N GLU A 74 4.79 -10.36 7.65
CA GLU A 74 3.45 -10.24 8.25
C GLU A 74 2.33 -10.42 7.21
N ALA A 75 2.44 -9.78 6.04
CA ALA A 75 1.47 -9.90 4.97
C ALA A 75 1.41 -11.31 4.38
N THR A 76 2.57 -11.96 4.22
CA THR A 76 2.68 -13.33 3.70
C THR A 76 2.08 -14.33 4.68
N ALA A 77 2.32 -14.16 5.99
CA ALA A 77 1.70 -14.99 7.01
C ALA A 77 0.16 -14.87 6.99
N LEU A 78 -0.35 -13.65 6.85
CA LEU A 78 -1.80 -13.42 6.75
C LEU A 78 -2.38 -14.00 5.44
N ALA A 79 -1.69 -13.83 4.32
CA ALA A 79 -2.11 -14.42 3.05
C ALA A 79 -2.19 -15.95 3.13
N ALA A 80 -1.22 -16.60 3.77
CA ALA A 80 -1.25 -18.05 4.00
C ALA A 80 -2.42 -18.47 4.89
N ALA A 81 -2.68 -17.74 5.98
CA ALA A 81 -3.81 -18.01 6.88
C ALA A 81 -5.18 -17.85 6.20
N LEU A 82 -5.26 -17.02 5.17
CA LEU A 82 -6.47 -16.77 4.37
C LEU A 82 -6.51 -17.57 3.06
N GLU A 83 -5.57 -18.51 2.86
CA GLU A 83 -5.45 -19.33 1.64
C GLU A 83 -5.37 -18.49 0.35
N VAL A 84 -4.76 -17.30 0.44
CA VAL A 84 -4.52 -16.40 -0.67
C VAL A 84 -3.22 -16.78 -1.38
N ASN A 85 -3.34 -17.33 -2.59
CA ASN A 85 -2.19 -17.52 -3.47
C ASN A 85 -1.71 -16.17 -4.02
N VAL A 86 -0.48 -15.81 -3.65
CA VAL A 86 0.20 -14.61 -4.13
C VAL A 86 1.21 -15.04 -5.20
N SER A 87 1.11 -14.43 -6.38
CA SER A 87 2.16 -14.58 -7.39
C SER A 87 3.41 -13.84 -6.91
N GLY A 88 4.49 -14.58 -6.68
CA GLY A 88 5.79 -13.97 -6.42
C GLY A 88 6.20 -13.06 -7.57
N GLY A 89 6.74 -11.88 -7.27
CA GLY A 89 7.16 -10.91 -8.28
C GLY A 89 7.28 -9.50 -7.72
N VAL A 90 7.85 -8.64 -8.55
CA VAL A 90 7.92 -7.18 -8.35
C VAL A 90 6.79 -6.56 -9.16
N ALA A 91 6.19 -5.45 -8.68
CA ALA A 91 5.20 -4.71 -9.45
C ALA A 91 5.81 -4.17 -10.77
N GLY A 92 5.01 -4.08 -11.83
CA GLY A 92 5.50 -3.73 -13.17
C GLY A 92 6.16 -2.34 -13.25
N GLU A 93 5.58 -1.35 -12.56
CA GLU A 93 6.12 0.02 -12.48
C GLU A 93 7.50 0.03 -11.79
N ALA A 94 7.66 -0.73 -10.71
CA ALA A 94 8.92 -0.83 -10.00
C ALA A 94 10.04 -1.54 -10.79
N GLN A 95 9.70 -2.47 -11.70
CA GLN A 95 10.71 -3.09 -12.57
C GLN A 95 11.27 -2.07 -13.57
N GLN A 96 10.40 -1.24 -14.17
CA GLN A 96 10.83 -0.18 -15.10
C GLN A 96 11.72 0.84 -14.38
N GLU A 97 11.35 1.19 -13.15
CA GLU A 97 12.14 2.09 -12.32
C GLU A 97 13.51 1.50 -11.97
N LEU A 98 13.55 0.22 -11.62
CA LEU A 98 14.80 -0.48 -11.35
C LEU A 98 15.74 -0.42 -12.56
N ASP A 99 15.23 -0.71 -13.76
CA ASP A 99 16.00 -0.66 -15.00
C ASP A 99 16.55 0.75 -15.26
N LYS A 100 15.73 1.79 -15.04
CA LYS A 100 16.15 3.19 -15.16
C LYS A 100 17.27 3.54 -14.16
N LEU A 101 17.08 3.25 -12.88
CA LEU A 101 18.03 3.54 -11.80
C LEU A 101 19.36 2.79 -11.97
N GLN A 102 19.37 1.63 -12.62
CA GLN A 102 20.60 0.92 -12.94
C GLN A 102 21.53 1.73 -13.86
N HIS A 103 20.99 2.57 -14.74
CA HIS A 103 21.75 3.41 -15.65
C HIS A 103 22.14 4.77 -15.09
N LEU A 104 21.51 5.22 -14.00
CA LEU A 104 21.84 6.47 -13.33
C LEU A 104 22.96 6.30 -12.30
N THR A 105 23.67 7.39 -12.00
CA THR A 105 24.71 7.45 -10.97
C THR A 105 24.72 8.82 -10.32
N GLY A 106 25.41 8.95 -9.18
CA GLY A 106 25.62 10.26 -8.56
C GLY A 106 24.31 10.92 -8.13
N SER A 107 24.24 12.25 -8.28
CA SER A 107 23.05 13.02 -7.89
C SER A 107 21.83 12.73 -8.77
N ASP A 108 22.01 12.27 -10.00
CA ASP A 108 20.87 11.92 -10.86
C ASP A 108 20.18 10.64 -10.37
N PHE A 109 20.96 9.67 -9.86
CA PHE A 109 20.41 8.50 -9.18
C PHE A 109 19.62 8.90 -7.93
N ASP A 110 20.22 9.72 -7.05
CA ASP A 110 19.59 10.12 -5.79
C ASP A 110 18.25 10.85 -6.04
N LYS A 111 18.22 11.79 -7.01
CA LYS A 111 17.00 12.54 -7.35
C LYS A 111 15.90 11.66 -7.90
N GLU A 112 16.23 10.76 -8.81
CA GLU A 112 15.25 9.86 -9.40
C GLU A 112 14.67 8.91 -8.34
N PHE A 113 15.54 8.26 -7.56
CA PHE A 113 15.12 7.34 -6.51
C PHE A 113 14.21 8.04 -5.48
N VAL A 114 14.60 9.22 -5.01
CA VAL A 114 13.80 9.97 -4.04
C VAL A 114 12.46 10.41 -4.62
N SER A 115 12.44 10.89 -5.88
CA SER A 115 11.19 11.30 -6.55
C SER A 115 10.22 10.13 -6.69
N PHE A 116 10.73 8.96 -7.08
CA PHE A 116 9.92 7.75 -7.19
C PHE A 116 9.38 7.31 -5.82
N MET A 117 10.23 7.29 -4.78
CA MET A 117 9.82 6.91 -3.42
C MET A 117 8.75 7.84 -2.85
N VAL A 118 8.83 9.16 -3.06
CA VAL A 118 7.76 10.09 -2.65
C VAL A 118 6.44 9.73 -3.32
N THR A 119 6.46 9.54 -4.64
CA THR A 119 5.24 9.24 -5.43
C THR A 119 4.59 7.93 -4.99
N GLU A 120 5.37 6.86 -4.88
CA GLU A 120 4.83 5.54 -4.51
C GLU A 120 4.35 5.50 -3.06
N HIS A 121 5.01 6.18 -2.14
CA HIS A 121 4.54 6.24 -0.75
C HIS A 121 3.25 7.04 -0.60
N GLU A 122 3.06 8.12 -1.36
CA GLU A 122 1.79 8.86 -1.37
C GLU A 122 0.62 8.00 -1.86
N LYS A 123 0.85 7.23 -2.95
CA LYS A 123 -0.11 6.27 -3.50
C LYS A 123 -0.41 5.14 -2.50
N ALA A 124 0.62 4.51 -1.94
CA ALA A 124 0.49 3.45 -0.96
C ALA A 124 -0.27 3.91 0.29
N ILE A 125 0.02 5.11 0.82
CA ILE A 125 -0.72 5.66 1.96
C ILE A 125 -2.20 5.85 1.64
N ALA A 126 -2.55 6.29 0.43
CA ALA A 126 -3.95 6.44 0.04
C ALA A 126 -4.66 5.08 -0.01
N GLU A 127 -4.05 4.07 -0.64
CA GLU A 127 -4.59 2.71 -0.75
C GLU A 127 -4.72 2.04 0.63
N PHE A 128 -3.71 2.18 1.50
CA PHE A 128 -3.72 1.61 2.83
C PHE A 128 -4.74 2.29 3.75
N LYS A 129 -4.92 3.62 3.64
CA LYS A 129 -6.00 4.33 4.34
C LYS A 129 -7.37 3.85 3.89
N GLN A 130 -7.57 3.66 2.59
CA GLN A 130 -8.82 3.13 2.05
C GLN A 130 -9.09 1.74 2.63
N LYS A 131 -8.12 0.82 2.53
CA LYS A 131 -8.27 -0.55 3.06
C LYS A 131 -8.51 -0.57 4.57
N ALA A 132 -7.79 0.25 5.33
CA ALA A 132 -7.96 0.37 6.78
C ALA A 132 -9.38 0.85 7.19
N SER A 133 -10.06 1.61 6.32
CA SER A 133 -11.41 2.12 6.61
C SER A 133 -12.52 1.07 6.44
N GLU A 134 -12.21 -0.12 5.93
CA GLU A 134 -13.19 -1.20 5.71
C GLU A 134 -13.58 -1.98 6.99
N GLY A 135 -13.06 -1.60 8.16
CA GLY A 135 -13.48 -2.12 9.47
C GLY A 135 -12.48 -3.06 10.15
N ASN A 136 -12.93 -3.82 11.15
CA ASN A 136 -12.05 -4.57 12.07
C ASN A 136 -11.83 -6.03 11.61
N ARG A 137 -11.33 -6.20 10.39
CA ARG A 137 -10.96 -7.50 9.83
C ARG A 137 -9.45 -7.57 9.69
N GLN A 138 -8.90 -8.78 9.59
CA GLN A 138 -7.46 -8.99 9.61
C GLN A 138 -6.69 -8.17 8.55
N VAL A 139 -7.20 -8.06 7.32
CA VAL A 139 -6.53 -7.30 6.25
C VAL A 139 -6.62 -5.78 6.42
N PRO A 140 -7.78 -5.18 6.69
CA PRO A 140 -7.88 -3.78 7.13
C PRO A 140 -6.99 -3.44 8.34
N GLU A 141 -6.90 -4.32 9.35
CA GLU A 141 -6.04 -4.12 10.52
C GLU A 141 -4.56 -4.15 10.16
N LEU A 142 -4.13 -5.07 9.28
CA LEU A 142 -2.77 -5.08 8.74
C LEU A 142 -2.46 -3.75 8.02
N ALA A 143 -3.38 -3.27 7.17
CA ALA A 143 -3.22 -2.00 6.47
C ALA A 143 -3.09 -0.82 7.46
N ALA A 144 -3.96 -0.77 8.48
CA ALA A 144 -3.91 0.25 9.52
C ALA A 144 -2.58 0.23 10.28
N LYS A 145 -2.06 -0.96 10.59
CA LYS A 145 -0.78 -1.15 11.30
C LYS A 145 0.42 -0.67 10.50
N ALA A 146 0.39 -0.77 9.17
CA ALA A 146 1.49 -0.36 8.30
C ALA A 146 1.56 1.17 8.08
N LEU A 147 0.44 1.89 8.22
CA LEU A 147 0.34 3.33 7.91
C LEU A 147 1.40 4.21 8.59
N PRO A 148 1.70 4.07 9.90
CA PRO A 148 2.73 4.91 10.53
C PRO A 148 4.11 4.75 9.89
N THR A 149 4.46 3.55 9.43
CA THR A 149 5.74 3.27 8.79
C THR A 149 5.79 3.92 7.41
N LEU A 150 4.75 3.74 6.60
CA LEU A 150 4.64 4.37 5.28
C LEU A 150 4.70 5.91 5.36
N GLN A 151 4.04 6.50 6.36
CA GLN A 151 4.08 7.94 6.62
C GLN A 151 5.48 8.42 7.00
N ASN A 152 6.20 7.66 7.82
CA ASN A 152 7.58 7.95 8.18
C ASN A 152 8.50 7.86 6.95
N HIS A 153 8.35 6.83 6.11
CA HIS A 153 9.12 6.70 4.88
C HIS A 153 8.87 7.85 3.90
N LEU A 154 7.62 8.27 3.72
CA LEU A 154 7.29 9.46 2.92
C LEU A 154 8.00 10.71 3.46
N GLN A 155 7.96 10.92 4.78
CA GLN A 155 8.62 12.06 5.40
C GLN A 155 10.14 12.02 5.21
N LEU A 156 10.75 10.84 5.35
CA LEU A 156 12.18 10.65 5.09
C LEU A 156 12.51 10.95 3.63
N ALA A 157 11.76 10.39 2.67
CA ALA A 157 11.96 10.66 1.25
C ALA A 157 11.85 12.16 0.93
N GLN A 158 10.81 12.84 1.42
CA GLN A 158 10.62 14.28 1.23
C GLN A 158 11.76 15.12 1.84
N SER A 159 12.34 14.68 2.97
CA SER A 159 13.50 15.36 3.56
C SER A 159 14.77 15.26 2.70
N LEU A 160 14.83 14.26 1.81
CA LEU A 160 15.93 14.08 0.86
C LEU A 160 15.72 14.88 -0.44
N SER A 161 14.48 15.24 -0.79
CA SER A 161 14.11 15.94 -2.05
C SER A 161 14.65 17.37 -2.23
N GLY A 162 15.51 17.85 -1.33
CA GLY A 162 16.06 19.22 -1.35
C GLY A 162 17.58 19.30 -1.26
N HIS A 163 18.30 18.18 -1.35
CA HIS A 163 19.76 18.09 -1.31
C HIS A 163 20.34 17.62 -2.66
#